data_AF-A0A151SNF3-F1
#
_entry.id   AF-A0A151SNF3-F1
#
_cell.length_a   1.000
_cell.length_b   1.000
_cell.length_c   1.000
_cell.angle_alpha   90.00
_cell.angle_beta   90.00
_cell.angle_gamma   90.00
#
_symmetry.space_group_name_H-M   'P 1'
#
loop_
_entity.id
_entity.type
_entity.pdbx_description
1 polymer ?
#
loop_
_entity_poly.entity_id
_entity_poly.type
_entity_poly.pdbx_seq_one_letter_code
_entity_poly.pdbx_strand_id
1 'polypeptide(L)'
;LSTVLRLMNLKAKYGWSYKSFIELLELLKLMLPKDNTLPDRHYEAKKVLYPMGLQYKKIHACPNDCILYRKEFESLRKCPRCGLSRYKVKDDGRSSDEDVVDKGPPAKVLWYLPIIPRFKRLFANATDAMNLTWHADNRKCDGMLRHPVDSPQWKKIDGLFPHFGSEARNLRLGLASDGMNPFGNLSTNHSSWSVLLSIYNLSPWLCMKRKYVILCMMIAGPKQSGNDIDVYL
;
A
#
# COMPACT_ATOMS: atom_id res chain seq x y z
N LEU A 1 -15.64 20.04 2.65
CA LEU A 1 -14.89 18.77 2.55
C LEU A 1 -15.68 17.62 1.91
N SER A 2 -16.90 17.33 2.39
CA SER A 2 -17.77 16.25 1.88
C SER A 2 -18.02 16.31 0.36
N THR A 3 -18.26 17.50 -0.20
CA THR A 3 -18.59 17.68 -1.63
C THR A 3 -17.46 17.29 -2.57
N VAL A 4 -16.23 17.75 -2.32
CA VAL A 4 -15.05 17.42 -3.15
C VAL A 4 -14.80 15.91 -3.15
N LEU A 5 -14.94 15.25 -1.98
CA LEU A 5 -14.82 13.80 -1.88
C LEU A 5 -15.89 13.07 -2.70
N ARG A 6 -17.15 13.52 -2.63
CA ARG A 6 -18.25 12.93 -3.43
C ARG A 6 -18.02 13.11 -4.92
N LEU A 7 -17.60 14.28 -5.38
CA LEU A 7 -17.29 14.57 -6.78
C LEU A 7 -16.13 13.70 -7.30
N MET A 8 -15.06 13.56 -6.52
CA MET A 8 -13.93 12.69 -6.88
C MET A 8 -14.32 11.21 -6.91
N ASN A 9 -15.19 10.77 -6.00
CA ASN A 9 -15.76 9.42 -6.03
C ASN A 9 -16.63 9.19 -7.28
N LEU A 10 -17.44 10.16 -7.70
CA LEU A 10 -18.23 10.07 -8.94
C LEU A 10 -17.31 9.96 -10.16
N LYS A 11 -16.30 10.84 -10.26
CA LYS A 11 -15.28 10.78 -11.32
C LYS A 11 -14.65 9.39 -11.41
N ALA A 12 -14.22 8.83 -10.28
CA ALA A 12 -13.56 7.53 -10.24
C ALA A 12 -14.54 6.39 -10.57
N LYS A 13 -15.76 6.43 -10.04
CA LYS A 13 -16.79 5.39 -10.25
C LYS A 13 -17.26 5.32 -11.69
N TYR A 14 -17.39 6.46 -12.35
CA TYR A 14 -17.95 6.56 -13.71
C TYR A 14 -16.89 6.85 -14.78
N GLY A 15 -15.61 6.83 -14.42
CA GLY A 15 -14.51 6.96 -15.38
C GLY A 15 -14.47 8.30 -16.12
N TRP A 16 -14.92 9.39 -15.49
CA TRP A 16 -14.96 10.69 -16.16
C TRP A 16 -13.55 11.13 -16.60
N SER A 17 -13.45 11.71 -17.79
CA SER A 17 -12.18 12.24 -18.30
C SER A 17 -11.69 13.41 -17.44
N TYR A 18 -10.40 13.74 -17.55
CA TYR A 18 -9.84 14.91 -16.84
C TYR A 18 -10.51 16.20 -17.30
N LYS A 19 -10.67 16.36 -18.62
CA LYS A 19 -11.31 17.52 -19.24
C LYS A 19 -12.77 17.71 -18.79
N SER A 20 -13.58 16.66 -18.90
CA SER A 20 -15.00 16.69 -18.49
C SER A 20 -15.16 17.04 -17.01
N PHE A 21 -14.28 16.52 -16.14
CA PHE A 21 -14.36 16.83 -14.73
C PHE A 21 -13.97 18.28 -14.39
N ILE A 22 -13.01 18.86 -15.12
CA ILE A 22 -12.66 20.28 -14.95
C ILE A 22 -13.81 21.16 -15.38
N GLU A 23 -14.37 20.94 -16.57
CA GLU A 23 -15.50 21.72 -17.08
C GLU A 23 -16.69 21.66 -16.11
N LEU A 24 -16.94 20.50 -15.50
CA LEU A 24 -17.94 20.38 -14.44
C LEU A 24 -17.60 21.21 -13.19
N LEU A 25 -16.36 21.17 -12.70
CA LEU A 25 -15.95 21.94 -11.52
C LEU A 25 -16.05 23.44 -11.77
N GLU A 26 -15.66 23.90 -12.96
CA GLU A 26 -15.79 25.28 -13.40
C GLU A 26 -17.27 25.71 -13.44
N LEU A 27 -18.14 24.90 -14.05
CA LEU A 27 -19.59 25.16 -14.08
C LEU A 27 -20.19 25.23 -12.68
N LEU A 28 -19.86 24.27 -11.81
CA LEU A 28 -20.35 24.26 -10.43
C LEU A 28 -19.87 25.50 -9.66
N LYS A 29 -18.65 25.97 -9.91
CA LYS A 29 -18.12 27.17 -9.25
C LYS A 29 -18.85 28.44 -9.69
N LEU A 30 -19.30 28.51 -10.94
CA LEU A 30 -20.11 29.62 -11.46
C LEU A 30 -21.53 29.62 -10.88
N MET A 31 -22.10 28.43 -10.60
CA MET A 31 -23.45 28.30 -10.03
C MET A 31 -23.50 28.59 -8.53
N LEU A 32 -22.36 28.56 -7.84
CA LEU A 32 -22.26 28.76 -6.40
C LEU A 32 -21.93 30.22 -6.04
N PRO A 33 -22.21 30.67 -4.79
CA PRO A 33 -21.83 32.00 -4.31
C PRO A 33 -20.33 32.30 -4.49
N LYS A 34 -19.95 33.57 -4.72
CA LYS A 34 -18.56 33.96 -5.07
C LYS A 34 -17.51 33.58 -4.03
N ASP A 35 -17.92 33.42 -2.78
CA ASP A 35 -17.09 33.06 -1.62
C ASP A 35 -16.96 31.54 -1.41
N ASN A 36 -17.47 30.72 -2.34
CA ASN A 36 -17.38 29.27 -2.22
C ASN A 36 -15.93 28.75 -2.30
N THR A 37 -15.63 27.72 -1.51
CA THR A 37 -14.31 27.08 -1.45
C THR A 37 -14.19 25.88 -2.40
N LEU A 38 -15.05 25.77 -3.43
CA LEU A 38 -14.99 24.63 -4.35
C LEU A 38 -13.78 24.81 -5.29
N PRO A 39 -12.93 23.77 -5.42
CA PRO A 39 -11.87 23.78 -6.41
C PRO A 39 -12.44 23.80 -7.84
N ASP A 40 -11.85 24.60 -8.72
CA ASP A 40 -12.12 24.63 -10.16
C ASP A 40 -11.24 23.64 -10.93
N ARG A 41 -10.11 23.23 -10.35
CA ARG A 41 -9.16 22.30 -10.95
C ARG A 41 -9.12 20.98 -10.22
N HIS A 42 -8.96 19.90 -10.98
CA HIS A 42 -8.77 18.57 -10.42
C HIS A 42 -7.54 18.47 -9.50
N TYR A 43 -6.46 19.19 -9.81
CA TYR A 43 -5.26 19.23 -8.96
C TYR A 43 -5.57 19.79 -7.56
N GLU A 44 -6.27 20.93 -7.50
CA GLU A 44 -6.71 21.56 -6.26
C GLU A 44 -7.68 20.66 -5.48
N ALA A 45 -8.63 20.02 -6.17
CA ALA A 45 -9.51 19.01 -5.58
C ALA A 45 -8.72 17.85 -4.96
N LYS A 46 -7.69 17.35 -5.65
CA LYS A 46 -6.81 16.29 -5.14
C LYS A 46 -5.97 16.76 -3.95
N LYS A 47 -5.52 18.02 -3.95
CA LYS A 47 -4.74 18.63 -2.85
C LYS A 47 -5.59 18.75 -1.58
N VAL A 48 -6.85 19.15 -1.69
CA VAL A 48 -7.82 19.16 -0.57
C VAL A 48 -8.03 17.76 0.01
N LEU A 49 -8.02 16.72 -0.84
CA LEU A 49 -8.14 15.33 -0.39
C LEU A 49 -6.81 14.68 0.03
N TYR A 50 -5.67 15.34 -0.19
CA TYR A 50 -4.35 14.78 0.11
C TYR A 50 -4.19 14.33 1.57
N PRO A 51 -4.64 15.10 2.58
CA PRO A 51 -4.59 14.65 3.99
C PRO A 51 -5.45 13.41 4.27
N MET A 52 -6.51 13.20 3.49
CA MET A 52 -7.41 12.05 3.61
C MET A 52 -6.98 10.84 2.77
N GLY A 53 -5.98 11.01 1.89
CA GLY A 53 -5.42 9.92 1.10
C GLY A 53 -4.72 8.88 1.96
N LEU A 54 -4.53 7.68 1.41
CA LEU A 54 -3.58 6.72 1.97
C LEU A 54 -2.18 7.35 1.90
N GLN A 55 -1.73 7.91 3.03
CA GLN A 55 -0.34 8.34 3.17
C GLN A 55 0.55 7.14 2.82
N TYR A 56 1.58 7.38 2.01
CA TYR A 56 2.54 6.37 1.64
C TYR A 56 3.95 6.92 1.87
N LYS A 57 4.87 6.02 2.21
CA LYS A 57 6.29 6.31 2.35
C LYS A 57 6.99 5.72 1.14
N LYS A 58 7.78 6.54 0.45
CA LYS A 58 8.68 6.07 -0.61
C LYS A 58 9.97 5.59 0.04
N ILE A 59 10.30 4.32 -0.14
CA ILE A 59 11.54 3.71 0.33
C ILE A 59 12.35 3.33 -0.90
N HIS A 60 13.61 3.74 -0.98
CA HIS A 60 14.43 3.37 -2.14
C HIS A 60 14.86 1.91 -1.98
N ALA A 61 14.92 1.18 -3.09
CA ALA A 61 15.40 -0.20 -3.12
C ALA A 61 16.65 -0.30 -4.00
N CYS A 62 17.48 -1.30 -3.73
CA CYS A 62 18.56 -1.67 -4.64
C CYS A 62 17.95 -2.09 -6.00
N PRO A 63 18.55 -1.75 -7.15
CA PRO A 63 18.08 -2.24 -8.45
C PRO A 63 18.00 -3.76 -8.55
N ASN A 64 18.94 -4.46 -7.88
CA ASN A 64 18.99 -5.93 -7.77
C ASN A 64 18.34 -6.45 -6.48
N ASP A 65 17.44 -5.69 -5.86
CA ASP A 65 16.64 -6.13 -4.72
C ASP A 65 17.42 -6.57 -3.46
N CYS A 66 18.72 -6.30 -3.36
CA CYS A 66 19.54 -6.80 -2.25
C CYS A 66 19.23 -6.18 -0.88
N ILE A 67 18.78 -4.92 -0.86
CA ILE A 67 18.46 -4.13 0.34
C ILE A 67 17.39 -3.07 0.07
N LEU A 68 16.72 -2.63 1.13
CA LEU A 68 16.00 -1.37 1.19
C LEU A 68 16.89 -0.31 1.85
N TYR A 69 16.96 0.88 1.25
CA TYR A 69 17.66 2.04 1.83
C TYR A 69 16.79 2.68 2.92
N ARG A 70 16.70 2.01 4.07
CA ARG A 70 16.02 2.44 5.30
C ARG A 70 16.87 2.08 6.52
N LYS A 71 16.62 2.73 7.66
CA LYS A 71 17.36 2.48 8.92
C LYS A 71 18.88 2.60 8.69
N GLU A 72 19.67 1.59 9.03
CA GLU A 72 21.12 1.55 8.86
C GLU A 72 21.62 1.81 7.42
N PHE A 73 20.79 1.56 6.40
CA PHE A 73 21.16 1.79 4.99
C PHE A 73 20.65 3.12 4.43
N GLU A 74 19.99 3.96 5.24
CA GLU A 74 19.30 5.17 4.77
C GLU A 74 20.23 6.22 4.16
N SER A 75 21.44 6.36 4.70
CA SER A 75 22.45 7.31 4.24
C SER A 75 23.27 6.80 3.03
N LEU A 76 23.20 5.50 2.73
CA LEU A 76 24.01 4.90 1.67
C LEU A 76 23.58 5.37 0.28
N ARG A 77 24.58 5.58 -0.57
CA ARG A 77 24.41 5.93 -2.00
C ARG A 77 24.65 4.76 -2.94
N LYS A 78 25.38 3.73 -2.49
CA LYS A 78 25.64 2.48 -3.21
C LYS A 78 25.21 1.32 -2.35
N CYS A 79 24.79 0.23 -2.99
CA CYS A 79 24.41 -1.00 -2.30
C CYS A 79 25.66 -1.65 -1.70
N PRO A 80 25.69 -1.96 -0.39
CA PRO A 80 26.84 -2.62 0.23
C PRO A 80 27.03 -4.07 -0.25
N ARG A 81 25.99 -4.70 -0.83
CA ARG A 81 26.09 -6.07 -1.35
C ARG A 81 26.58 -6.16 -2.79
N CYS A 82 26.06 -5.32 -3.68
CA CYS A 82 26.32 -5.42 -5.13
C CYS A 82 27.01 -4.19 -5.73
N GLY A 83 27.31 -3.16 -4.95
CA GLY A 83 27.98 -1.94 -5.41
C GLY A 83 27.14 -1.00 -6.27
N LEU A 84 25.94 -1.40 -6.72
CA LEU A 84 25.09 -0.59 -7.58
C LEU A 84 24.64 0.70 -6.91
N SER A 85 24.54 1.76 -7.71
CA SER A 85 24.03 3.06 -7.27
C SER A 85 22.55 2.96 -6.85
N ARG A 86 22.20 3.70 -5.80
CA ARG A 86 20.82 3.96 -5.37
C ARG A 86 20.03 4.79 -6.39
N TYR A 87 20.72 5.61 -7.16
CA TYR A 87 20.15 6.60 -8.08
C TYR A 87 20.45 6.24 -9.53
N LYS A 88 19.55 6.60 -10.45
CA LYS A 88 19.80 6.46 -11.89
C LYS A 88 20.92 7.41 -12.31
N VAL A 89 21.84 6.91 -13.13
CA VAL A 89 22.89 7.72 -13.76
C VAL A 89 22.22 8.52 -14.88
N LYS A 90 22.53 9.82 -14.98
CA LYS A 90 22.13 10.64 -16.13
C LYS A 90 23.14 10.35 -17.26
N ASP A 91 22.66 10.14 -18.49
CA ASP A 91 23.46 9.67 -19.65
C ASP A 91 24.39 10.77 -20.23
N ASP A 92 24.53 11.89 -19.51
CA ASP A 92 25.21 13.10 -19.95
C ASP A 92 26.72 13.02 -19.66
N GLY A 93 27.41 12.01 -20.23
CA GLY A 93 28.83 12.00 -20.63
C GLY A 93 29.94 12.57 -19.73
N ARG A 94 29.68 13.00 -18.50
CA ARG A 94 30.64 13.59 -17.57
C ARG A 94 30.70 12.74 -16.33
N SER A 95 31.61 11.77 -16.36
CA SER A 95 32.14 11.16 -15.15
C SER A 95 32.97 12.21 -14.42
N SER A 96 32.43 12.78 -13.36
CA SER A 96 33.24 13.29 -12.27
C SER A 96 32.63 12.72 -11.00
N ASP A 97 33.40 11.81 -10.39
CA ASP A 97 33.31 11.59 -8.96
C ASP A 97 33.44 12.94 -8.25
N GLU A 98 32.74 13.06 -7.13
CA GLU A 98 32.71 14.17 -6.18
C GLU A 98 31.55 15.18 -6.33
N ASP A 99 30.77 15.22 -5.24
CA ASP A 99 29.91 16.29 -4.75
C ASP A 99 28.58 16.59 -5.48
N VAL A 100 27.47 16.01 -4.99
CA VAL A 100 26.51 16.75 -4.14
C VAL A 100 26.05 18.01 -4.88
N VAL A 101 25.13 17.93 -5.85
CA VAL A 101 23.80 18.57 -5.70
C VAL A 101 22.72 17.86 -6.54
N ASP A 102 23.05 17.16 -7.62
CA ASP A 102 22.03 16.74 -8.60
C ASP A 102 21.78 15.22 -8.58
N LYS A 103 21.22 14.73 -7.46
CA LYS A 103 20.85 13.31 -7.36
C LYS A 103 19.74 13.02 -8.36
N GLY A 104 20.07 12.27 -9.41
CA GLY A 104 19.07 11.69 -10.32
C GLY A 104 17.99 10.91 -9.55
N PRO A 105 16.83 10.62 -10.17
CA PRO A 105 15.76 9.90 -9.49
C PRO A 105 16.25 8.55 -8.95
N PRO A 106 15.66 8.05 -7.85
CA PRO A 106 15.99 6.71 -7.34
C PRO A 106 15.81 5.65 -8.43
N ALA A 107 16.72 4.69 -8.46
CA ALA A 107 16.70 3.62 -9.46
C ALA A 107 15.49 2.70 -9.30
N LYS A 108 15.14 2.36 -8.05
CA LYS A 108 13.96 1.55 -7.68
C LYS A 108 13.30 2.12 -6.42
N VAL A 109 11.97 2.09 -6.37
CA VAL A 109 11.18 2.64 -5.25
C VAL A 109 10.10 1.66 -4.83
N LEU A 110 10.09 1.33 -3.54
CA LEU A 110 9.00 0.71 -2.81
C LEU A 110 8.05 1.79 -2.30
N TRP A 111 6.76 1.61 -2.54
CA TRP A 111 5.71 2.45 -1.99
C TRP A 111 5.09 1.72 -0.82
N TYR A 112 5.43 2.12 0.41
CA TYR A 112 4.91 1.53 1.64
C TYR A 112 3.69 2.31 2.13
N LEU A 113 2.56 1.64 2.31
CA LEU A 113 1.32 2.18 2.85
C LEU A 113 1.21 1.75 4.32
N PRO A 114 1.37 2.67 5.30
CA PRO A 114 1.38 2.32 6.72
C PRO A 114 0.11 1.58 7.14
N ILE A 115 0.30 0.39 7.72
CA ILE A 115 -0.80 -0.50 8.12
C ILE A 115 -1.33 -0.20 9.52
N ILE A 116 -0.47 0.29 10.43
CA ILE A 116 -0.83 0.56 11.83
C ILE A 116 -2.02 1.54 11.94
N PRO A 117 -2.04 2.70 11.24
CA PRO A 117 -3.19 3.60 11.30
C PRO A 117 -4.49 2.95 10.80
N ARG A 118 -4.39 2.02 9.84
CA ARG A 118 -5.54 1.30 9.28
C ARG A 118 -6.10 0.30 10.29
N PHE A 119 -5.24 -0.41 11.01
CA PHE A 119 -5.66 -1.30 12.11
C PHE A 119 -6.29 -0.50 13.25
N LYS A 120 -5.69 0.62 13.67
CA LYS A 120 -6.29 1.50 14.68
C LYS A 120 -7.70 1.94 14.29
N ARG A 121 -7.94 2.28 13.02
CA ARG A 121 -9.27 2.64 12.52
C ARG A 121 -10.25 1.48 12.54
N LEU A 122 -9.81 0.24 12.25
CA LEU A 122 -10.68 -0.94 12.36
C LEU A 122 -11.09 -1.18 13.82
N PHE A 123 -10.14 -1.09 14.76
CA PHE A 123 -10.45 -1.23 16.20
C PHE A 123 -11.27 -0.07 16.78
N ALA A 124 -11.21 1.11 16.17
CA ALA A 124 -12.03 2.25 16.59
C ALA A 124 -13.52 2.10 16.23
N ASN A 125 -13.87 1.21 15.29
CA ASN A 125 -15.26 0.90 14.97
C ASN A 125 -15.71 -0.33 15.78
N ALA A 126 -16.75 -0.20 16.59
CA ALA A 126 -17.20 -1.26 17.50
C ALA A 126 -17.56 -2.57 16.77
N THR A 127 -18.25 -2.47 15.62
CA THR A 127 -18.62 -3.64 14.81
C THR A 127 -17.40 -4.33 14.23
N ASP A 128 -16.45 -3.56 13.69
CA ASP A 128 -15.21 -4.11 13.14
C ASP A 128 -14.33 -4.71 14.24
N ALA A 129 -14.21 -4.05 15.40
CA ALA A 129 -13.47 -4.55 16.56
C ALA A 129 -14.01 -5.90 17.06
N MET A 130 -15.34 -6.06 17.15
CA MET A 130 -15.98 -7.32 17.51
C MET A 130 -15.72 -8.41 16.45
N ASN A 131 -15.75 -8.05 15.16
CA ASN A 131 -15.42 -9.01 14.10
C ASN A 131 -13.96 -9.46 14.16
N LEU A 132 -13.03 -8.59 14.58
CA LEU A 132 -11.60 -8.88 14.69
C LEU A 132 -11.25 -9.86 15.83
N THR A 133 -12.18 -10.21 16.71
CA THR A 133 -12.02 -11.27 17.72
C THR A 133 -12.82 -12.52 17.41
N TRP A 134 -13.49 -12.59 16.24
CA TRP A 134 -14.34 -13.71 15.84
C TRP A 134 -13.68 -15.08 16.00
N HIS A 135 -12.40 -15.20 15.63
CA HIS A 135 -11.66 -16.46 15.70
C HIS A 135 -11.58 -17.08 17.10
N ALA A 136 -11.69 -16.24 18.15
CA ALA A 136 -11.68 -16.65 19.55
C ALA A 136 -13.10 -16.82 20.09
N ASP A 137 -13.98 -15.85 19.84
CA ASP A 137 -15.28 -15.76 20.53
C ASP A 137 -16.39 -16.57 19.85
N ASN A 138 -16.38 -16.65 18.52
CA ASN A 138 -17.52 -17.07 17.70
C ASN A 138 -17.20 -18.22 16.74
N ARG A 139 -16.01 -18.81 16.86
CA ARG A 139 -15.58 -19.93 16.01
C ARG A 139 -16.22 -21.24 16.48
N LYS A 140 -16.62 -22.07 15.52
CA LYS A 140 -17.00 -23.46 15.76
C LYS A 140 -15.76 -24.35 15.93
N CYS A 141 -15.61 -24.97 17.09
CA CYS A 141 -14.50 -25.88 17.41
C CYS A 141 -14.95 -27.35 17.34
N ASP A 142 -15.20 -27.87 16.13
CA ASP A 142 -15.65 -29.25 15.90
C ASP A 142 -14.54 -30.19 15.40
N GLY A 143 -13.28 -29.77 15.52
CA GLY A 143 -12.11 -30.52 15.06
C GLY A 143 -11.87 -30.50 13.54
N MET A 144 -12.75 -29.85 12.78
CA MET A 144 -12.62 -29.73 11.32
C MET A 144 -11.80 -28.49 10.91
N LEU A 145 -11.09 -28.59 9.78
CA LEU A 145 -10.36 -27.46 9.20
C LEU A 145 -11.32 -26.55 8.42
N ARG A 146 -11.79 -25.44 9.01
CA ARG A 146 -12.78 -24.52 8.43
C ARG A 146 -12.19 -23.15 8.08
N HIS A 147 -11.15 -22.75 8.79
CA HIS A 147 -10.52 -21.44 8.71
C HIS A 147 -9.02 -21.55 9.05
N PRO A 148 -8.14 -20.64 8.60
CA PRO A 148 -6.71 -20.63 8.98
C PRO A 148 -6.41 -20.79 10.48
N VAL A 149 -7.32 -20.41 11.38
CA VAL A 149 -7.19 -20.61 12.83
C VAL A 149 -7.27 -22.08 13.27
N ASP A 150 -7.89 -22.93 12.46
CA ASP A 150 -7.92 -24.38 12.69
C ASP A 150 -6.60 -25.06 12.28
N SER A 151 -5.72 -24.34 11.58
CA SER A 151 -4.49 -24.91 11.01
C SER A 151 -3.44 -25.26 12.08
N PRO A 152 -2.60 -26.28 11.83
CA PRO A 152 -1.44 -26.57 12.67
C PRO A 152 -0.49 -25.37 12.81
N GLN A 153 -0.37 -24.53 11.78
CA GLN A 153 0.49 -23.35 11.76
C GLN A 153 0.03 -22.32 12.80
N TRP A 154 -1.28 -22.11 12.95
CA TRP A 154 -1.81 -21.22 13.97
C TRP A 154 -1.47 -21.71 15.38
N LYS A 155 -1.71 -22.99 15.66
CA LYS A 155 -1.36 -23.63 16.95
C LYS A 155 0.13 -23.54 17.24
N LYS A 156 0.97 -23.73 16.22
CA LYS A 156 2.42 -23.60 16.34
C LYS A 156 2.84 -22.19 16.75
N ILE A 157 2.25 -21.15 16.14
CA ILE A 157 2.50 -19.75 16.50
C ILE A 157 2.09 -19.49 17.95
N ASP A 158 0.93 -19.99 18.36
CA ASP A 158 0.44 -19.81 19.73
C ASP A 158 1.34 -20.49 20.77
N GLY A 159 1.90 -21.66 20.43
CA GLY A 159 2.90 -22.33 21.24
C GLY A 159 4.25 -21.60 21.30
N LEU A 160 4.70 -21.01 20.19
CA LEU A 160 5.96 -20.24 20.13
C LEU A 160 5.84 -18.88 20.84
N PHE A 161 4.66 -18.27 20.82
CA PHE A 161 4.41 -16.95 21.40
C PHE A 161 3.17 -16.96 22.30
N PRO A 162 3.22 -17.57 23.51
CA PRO A 162 2.04 -17.75 24.35
C PRO A 162 1.32 -16.45 24.72
N HIS A 163 2.08 -15.40 25.08
CA HIS A 163 1.51 -14.08 25.36
C HIS A 163 0.81 -13.44 24.15
N PHE A 164 1.31 -13.72 22.94
CA PHE A 164 0.66 -13.26 21.72
C PHE A 164 -0.63 -14.05 21.46
N GLY A 165 -0.57 -15.38 21.59
CA GLY A 165 -1.70 -16.27 21.37
C GLY A 165 -2.85 -16.08 22.37
N SER A 166 -2.54 -15.69 23.61
CA SER A 166 -3.54 -15.45 24.66
C SER A 166 -4.39 -14.20 24.47
N GLU A 167 -3.93 -13.24 23.66
CA GLU A 167 -4.65 -11.98 23.42
C GLU A 167 -5.41 -12.06 22.09
N ALA A 168 -6.73 -12.18 22.17
CA ALA A 168 -7.62 -12.33 21.01
C ALA A 168 -7.59 -11.12 20.06
N ARG A 169 -7.17 -9.93 20.52
CA ARG A 169 -7.05 -8.74 19.65
C ARG A 169 -5.78 -8.74 18.80
N ASN A 170 -4.85 -9.66 19.05
CA ASN A 170 -3.64 -9.76 18.24
C ASN A 170 -3.97 -10.27 16.83
N LEU A 171 -3.66 -9.44 15.83
CA LEU A 171 -3.99 -9.72 14.44
C LEU A 171 -3.01 -10.73 13.84
N ARG A 172 -3.56 -11.78 13.25
CA ARG A 172 -2.86 -12.73 12.39
C ARG A 172 -3.24 -12.45 10.95
N LEU A 173 -2.21 -12.25 10.12
CA LEU A 173 -2.36 -11.74 8.77
C LEU A 173 -1.88 -12.78 7.77
N GLY A 174 -2.68 -13.01 6.73
CA GLY A 174 -2.23 -13.67 5.51
C GLY A 174 -1.56 -12.64 4.62
N LEU A 175 -0.35 -12.93 4.16
CA LEU A 175 0.36 -12.10 3.21
C LEU A 175 0.27 -12.75 1.82
N ALA A 176 -0.12 -11.98 0.82
CA ALA A 176 -0.15 -12.41 -0.56
C ALA A 176 0.52 -11.34 -1.44
N SER A 177 1.28 -11.78 -2.44
CA SER A 177 1.83 -10.89 -3.45
C SER A 177 1.76 -11.55 -4.82
N ASP A 178 1.48 -10.75 -5.84
CA ASP A 178 1.47 -11.17 -7.23
C ASP A 178 1.90 -10.02 -8.15
N GLY A 179 2.49 -10.37 -9.28
CA GLY A 179 2.94 -9.46 -10.31
C GLY A 179 1.81 -9.08 -11.25
N MET A 180 1.56 -7.77 -11.42
CA MET A 180 0.57 -7.25 -12.35
C MET A 180 1.23 -6.37 -13.42
N ASN A 181 0.74 -6.44 -14.65
CA ASN A 181 1.07 -5.49 -15.72
C ASN A 181 -0.08 -4.48 -15.90
N PRO A 182 0.02 -3.25 -15.37
CA PRO A 182 -1.09 -2.31 -15.36
C PRO A 182 -1.44 -1.74 -16.74
N PHE A 183 -0.61 -1.93 -17.76
CA PHE A 183 -0.79 -1.28 -19.06
C PHE A 183 -1.39 -2.18 -20.14
N GLY A 184 -1.74 -3.44 -19.84
CA GLY A 184 -2.50 -4.33 -20.72
C GLY A 184 -1.83 -4.72 -22.05
N ASN A 185 -0.72 -4.10 -22.44
CA ASN A 185 -0.11 -4.22 -23.77
C ASN A 185 0.74 -5.49 -23.97
N LEU A 186 0.63 -6.52 -23.12
CA LEU A 186 1.52 -7.71 -23.11
C LEU A 186 3.03 -7.38 -23.08
N SER A 187 3.39 -6.11 -22.89
CA SER A 187 4.77 -5.63 -22.85
C SER A 187 5.37 -5.96 -21.49
N THR A 188 6.49 -6.69 -21.48
CA THR A 188 7.24 -7.07 -20.28
C THR A 188 8.09 -5.94 -19.70
N ASN A 189 7.97 -4.72 -20.23
CA ASN A 189 8.83 -3.59 -19.84
C ASN A 189 8.51 -3.03 -18.44
N HIS A 190 7.34 -3.39 -17.87
CA HIS A 190 6.94 -2.91 -16.55
C HIS A 190 6.08 -3.94 -15.81
N SER A 191 6.49 -4.23 -14.57
CA SER A 191 5.72 -5.04 -13.62
C SER A 191 5.51 -4.24 -12.33
N SER A 192 4.32 -4.35 -11.76
CA SER A 192 3.97 -3.78 -10.46
C SER A 192 3.51 -4.90 -9.56
N TRP A 193 4.21 -5.11 -8.46
CA TRP A 193 3.89 -6.15 -7.50
C TRP A 193 3.17 -5.54 -6.32
N SER A 194 1.92 -5.95 -6.13
CA SER A 194 1.15 -5.54 -4.96
C SER A 194 1.38 -6.53 -3.83
N VAL A 195 1.55 -6.04 -2.61
CA VAL A 195 1.55 -6.86 -1.40
C VAL A 195 0.28 -6.56 -0.63
N LEU A 196 -0.55 -7.58 -0.48
CA LEU A 196 -1.86 -7.55 0.14
C LEU A 196 -1.81 -8.30 1.47
N LEU A 197 -2.50 -7.76 2.47
CA LEU A 197 -2.69 -8.39 3.77
C LEU A 197 -4.18 -8.71 3.96
N SER A 198 -4.48 -9.98 4.23
CA SER A 198 -5.81 -10.45 4.63
C SER A 198 -5.83 -10.69 6.14
N ILE A 199 -6.87 -10.22 6.83
CA ILE A 199 -6.97 -10.37 8.29
C ILE A 199 -7.66 -11.70 8.62
N TYR A 200 -6.90 -12.70 9.06
CA TYR A 200 -7.41 -14.03 9.39
C TYR A 200 -8.05 -14.12 10.78
N ASN A 201 -8.15 -13.03 11.51
CA ASN A 201 -8.99 -13.02 12.72
C ASN A 201 -10.48 -12.95 12.40
N LEU A 202 -10.82 -12.47 11.20
CA LEU A 202 -12.19 -12.33 10.73
C LEU A 202 -12.77 -13.69 10.33
N SER A 203 -14.10 -13.75 10.29
CA SER A 203 -14.83 -14.91 9.80
C SER A 203 -14.58 -15.21 8.32
N PRO A 204 -14.84 -16.46 7.86
CA PRO A 204 -14.65 -16.87 6.46
C PRO A 204 -15.36 -15.97 5.45
N TRP A 205 -16.53 -15.43 5.81
CA TRP A 205 -17.32 -14.56 4.92
C TRP A 205 -16.83 -13.11 4.89
N LEU A 206 -15.97 -12.69 5.83
CA LEU A 206 -15.41 -11.33 5.89
C LEU A 206 -13.94 -11.28 5.47
N CYS A 207 -13.12 -12.29 5.80
CA CYS A 207 -11.66 -12.21 5.67
C CYS A 207 -11.17 -11.97 4.23
N MET A 208 -11.95 -12.38 3.22
CA MET A 208 -11.66 -12.16 1.79
C MET A 208 -12.44 -10.99 1.16
N LYS A 209 -13.23 -10.22 1.93
CA LYS A 209 -13.95 -9.06 1.40
C LYS A 209 -12.98 -7.92 1.16
N ARG A 210 -13.16 -7.19 0.04
CA ARG A 210 -12.35 -6.03 -0.36
C ARG A 210 -12.11 -5.01 0.76
N LYS A 211 -13.08 -4.83 1.68
CA LYS A 211 -12.94 -3.92 2.83
C LYS A 211 -11.78 -4.32 3.77
N TYR A 212 -11.53 -5.61 3.93
CA TYR A 212 -10.57 -6.17 4.89
C TYR A 212 -9.28 -6.68 4.26
N VAL A 213 -9.18 -6.66 2.92
CA VAL A 213 -7.92 -6.85 2.21
C VAL A 213 -7.18 -5.52 2.12
N ILE A 214 -5.98 -5.47 2.68
CA ILE A 214 -5.19 -4.27 2.90
C ILE A 214 -3.99 -4.29 1.95
N LEU A 215 -3.98 -3.41 0.94
CA LEU A 215 -2.76 -3.10 0.21
C LEU A 215 -1.75 -2.42 1.14
N CYS A 216 -0.63 -3.07 1.43
CA CYS A 216 0.41 -2.55 2.32
C CYS A 216 1.62 -2.04 1.55
N MET A 217 1.94 -2.61 0.39
CA MET A 217 3.10 -2.22 -0.40
C MET A 217 2.84 -2.33 -1.89
N MET A 218 3.49 -1.46 -2.66
CA MET A 218 3.62 -1.59 -4.11
C MET A 218 5.10 -1.53 -4.47
N ILE A 219 5.59 -2.58 -5.12
CA ILE A 219 6.96 -2.68 -5.62
C ILE A 219 6.92 -2.41 -7.12
N ALA A 220 7.55 -1.32 -7.55
CA ALA A 220 7.66 -0.96 -8.95
C ALA A 220 8.99 -1.48 -9.52
N GLY A 221 8.95 -2.13 -10.67
CA GLY A 221 10.17 -2.55 -11.34
C GLY A 221 9.95 -3.06 -12.76
N PRO A 222 10.91 -2.87 -13.67
CA PRO A 222 10.82 -3.45 -15.02
C PRO A 222 10.89 -4.98 -15.00
N LYS A 223 11.43 -5.57 -13.92
CA LYS A 223 11.57 -7.02 -13.72
C LYS A 223 11.00 -7.42 -12.35
N GLN A 224 10.48 -8.63 -12.27
CA GLN A 224 10.00 -9.25 -11.04
C GLN A 224 11.12 -9.36 -10.00
N SER A 225 10.80 -9.15 -8.72
CA SER A 225 11.74 -9.38 -7.62
C SER A 225 12.07 -10.87 -7.47
N GLY A 226 11.22 -11.77 -7.96
CA GLY A 226 11.45 -13.21 -7.93
C GLY A 226 11.69 -13.71 -6.50
N ASN A 227 12.84 -14.35 -6.29
CA ASN A 227 13.24 -14.89 -4.99
C ASN A 227 13.60 -13.82 -3.97
N ASP A 228 13.91 -12.59 -4.39
CA ASP A 228 14.34 -11.48 -3.52
C ASP A 228 13.15 -10.70 -2.93
N ILE A 229 11.95 -11.30 -2.93
CA ILE A 229 10.76 -10.66 -2.35
C ILE A 229 10.86 -10.53 -0.82
N ASP A 230 11.63 -11.39 -0.18
CA ASP A 230 11.92 -11.38 1.26
C ASP A 230 12.51 -10.05 1.72
N VAL A 231 13.29 -9.36 0.88
CA VAL A 231 13.84 -8.04 1.19
C VAL A 231 12.75 -6.97 1.39
N TYR A 232 11.57 -7.20 0.82
CA TYR A 232 10.42 -6.30 0.93
C TYR A 232 9.47 -6.65 2.09
N LEU A 233 9.51 -7.88 2.61
CA LEU A 233 8.59 -8.37 3.65
C LEU A 233 9.12 -8.11 5.07
#